data_AF-A0A3P5ZP58-F1
#
_entry.id   AF-A0A3P5ZP58-F1
#
_cell.length_a   1.000
_cell.length_b   1.000
_cell.length_c   1.000
_cell.angle_alpha   90.00
_cell.angle_beta   90.00
_cell.angle_gamma   90.00
#
_symmetry.space_group_name_H-M   'P 1'
#
loop_
_entity.id
_entity.type
_entity.pdbx_description
1 polymer ?
#
loop_
_entity_poly.entity_id
_entity_poly.type
_entity_poly.pdbx_seq_one_letter_code
_entity_poly.pdbx_strand_id
1 'polypeptide(L)'
;MFTMHVYTMGTRSYAEAILELIDPDRFYFGKRVITRDESPCTKTLDLVLADERGVMIVDDTRDVWPDHKSNLIVISRYKYFRMKRSQHYSEEKTDESESKSGLVDVFRILKEVHRRFFKVREELASKDVRLLLQEIAFNHETMSLVEKISLEQRAKRQRIEPVINTSSYLPSSRRCRHWFVRYGICTTCKSTVDESQGRAFDYLSHGLQLSHEAVAVTKHLTTLVSCSNEKKLHLVLDLDHTLLHTTRIPRLTQAEKYLIEEADSNTRDDLYKWKAPGDPLVFLTKLRPYVREFLKEANEMFTMYAYTMGNRDYSKFILDVIDPKQIYFGERVITRDESPYMKTLDLVLAHERGVVIVDDTRDVWPDHKRNLIEISRYKYFRMNNSRHSKPYSEEKIDESEGNGGLANVLKLLKEVHCEFFRVADEKELESKDVRLLLQEIEFNRINKEYFIR
;
A
#
# COMPACT_ATOMS: atom_id res chain seq x y z
N MET A 1 15.21 10.10 -8.66
CA MET A 1 14.08 10.51 -9.51
C MET A 1 12.87 10.62 -8.60
N PHE A 2 12.01 11.63 -8.77
CA PHE A 2 10.82 11.81 -7.92
C PHE A 2 9.59 11.17 -8.56
N THR A 3 8.70 10.61 -7.73
CA THR A 3 7.35 10.19 -8.14
C THR A 3 6.39 11.36 -7.93
N MET A 4 5.83 11.89 -9.01
CA MET A 4 5.02 13.12 -8.96
C MET A 4 3.52 12.83 -8.79
N HIS A 5 2.86 13.65 -7.99
CA HIS A 5 1.41 13.64 -7.74
C HIS A 5 0.83 15.02 -8.04
N VAL A 6 -0.41 15.09 -8.53
CA VAL A 6 -1.20 16.33 -8.59
C VAL A 6 -2.16 16.34 -7.41
N TYR A 7 -2.16 17.43 -6.63
CA TYR A 7 -3.12 17.65 -5.56
C TYR A 7 -3.78 19.02 -5.75
N THR A 8 -5.05 19.04 -6.11
CA THR A 8 -5.80 20.26 -6.43
C THR A 8 -7.09 20.39 -5.63
N MET A 9 -7.51 21.62 -5.36
CA MET A 9 -8.86 21.92 -4.84
C MET A 9 -9.87 22.18 -5.98
N GLY A 10 -9.49 21.93 -7.23
CA GLY A 10 -10.41 21.85 -8.36
C GLY A 10 -11.19 20.54 -8.38
N THR A 11 -12.20 20.44 -9.24
CA THR A 11 -12.93 19.19 -9.52
C THR A 11 -12.06 18.23 -10.33
N ARG A 12 -12.41 16.94 -10.36
CA ARG A 12 -11.75 15.95 -11.21
C ARG A 12 -11.76 16.34 -12.68
N SER A 13 -12.90 16.78 -13.21
CA SER A 13 -13.01 17.25 -14.60
C SER A 13 -12.04 18.39 -14.95
N TYR A 14 -11.82 19.33 -14.03
CA TYR A 14 -10.86 20.41 -14.24
C TYR A 14 -9.42 19.90 -14.19
N ALA A 15 -9.09 19.03 -13.23
CA ALA A 15 -7.76 18.45 -13.11
C ALA A 15 -7.38 17.66 -14.37
N GLU A 16 -8.29 16.83 -14.89
CA GLU A 16 -8.06 16.04 -16.10
C GLU A 16 -7.83 16.92 -17.34
N ALA A 17 -8.64 17.98 -17.53
CA ALA A 17 -8.45 18.91 -18.64
C ALA A 17 -7.08 19.64 -18.59
N ILE A 18 -6.56 19.94 -17.40
CA ILE A 18 -5.22 20.51 -17.25
C ILE A 18 -4.14 19.47 -17.53
N LEU A 19 -4.33 18.22 -17.09
CA LEU A 19 -3.38 17.13 -17.34
C LEU A 19 -3.24 16.79 -18.82
N GLU A 20 -4.32 16.87 -19.60
CA GLU A 20 -4.26 16.74 -21.06
C GLU A 20 -3.34 17.78 -21.72
N LEU A 21 -3.15 18.94 -21.09
CA LEU A 21 -2.26 20.00 -21.60
C LEU A 21 -0.80 19.81 -21.16
N ILE A 22 -0.57 19.41 -19.90
CA ILE A 22 0.77 19.41 -19.29
C ILE A 22 1.44 18.03 -19.24
N ASP A 23 0.67 16.95 -19.36
CA ASP A 23 1.15 15.56 -19.33
C ASP A 23 0.23 14.67 -20.20
N PRO A 24 0.14 14.93 -21.52
CA PRO A 24 -0.82 14.28 -22.42
C PRO A 24 -0.66 12.75 -22.46
N ASP A 25 0.58 12.26 -22.34
CA ASP A 25 0.90 10.84 -22.33
C ASP A 25 0.82 10.21 -20.92
N ARG A 26 0.45 11.01 -19.90
CA ARG A 26 0.42 10.63 -18.48
C ARG A 26 1.73 10.04 -17.97
N PHE A 27 2.85 10.52 -18.50
CA PHE A 27 4.18 10.04 -18.16
C PHE A 27 4.61 10.49 -16.76
N TYR A 28 4.37 11.76 -16.41
CA TYR A 28 4.87 12.36 -15.17
C TYR A 28 3.97 12.06 -13.96
N PHE A 29 2.67 12.31 -14.11
CA PHE A 29 1.70 12.20 -13.01
C PHE A 29 0.93 10.89 -13.06
N GLY A 30 0.85 10.22 -14.21
CA GLY A 30 0.02 9.03 -14.37
C GLY A 30 -1.44 9.38 -14.02
N LYS A 31 -2.08 8.57 -13.17
CA LYS A 31 -3.34 8.96 -12.51
C LYS A 31 -3.20 9.21 -11.00
N ARG A 32 -2.03 9.64 -10.55
CA ARG A 32 -1.78 10.09 -9.17
C ARG A 32 -2.33 11.50 -8.96
N VAL A 33 -3.65 11.62 -9.04
CA VAL A 33 -4.39 12.89 -9.03
C VAL A 33 -5.39 12.86 -7.88
N ILE A 34 -5.20 13.77 -6.94
CA ILE A 34 -6.09 14.02 -5.81
C ILE A 34 -6.76 15.36 -6.04
N THR A 35 -8.09 15.39 -5.97
CA THR A 35 -8.90 16.56 -6.27
C THR A 35 -9.77 16.92 -5.08
N ARG A 36 -10.57 17.98 -5.21
CA ARG A 36 -11.53 18.36 -4.17
C ARG A 36 -12.60 17.29 -3.94
N ASP A 37 -12.83 16.44 -4.94
CA ASP A 37 -13.83 15.39 -4.87
C ASP A 37 -13.42 14.33 -3.82
N GLU A 38 -12.12 14.08 -3.67
CA GLU A 38 -11.55 13.23 -2.61
C GLU A 38 -11.19 14.02 -1.33
N SER A 39 -10.87 15.31 -1.46
CA SER A 39 -10.38 16.17 -0.38
C SER A 39 -11.09 17.52 -0.32
N PRO A 40 -12.32 17.59 0.20
CA PRO A 40 -13.20 18.74 -0.01
C PRO A 40 -12.82 20.02 0.75
N CYS A 41 -12.18 19.90 1.92
CA CYS A 41 -12.01 21.04 2.83
C CYS A 41 -10.57 21.57 2.91
N THR A 42 -9.57 20.68 2.97
CA THR A 42 -8.16 21.03 3.17
C THR A 42 -7.29 20.03 2.41
N LYS A 43 -6.05 20.40 2.09
CA LYS A 43 -5.08 19.44 1.52
C LYS A 43 -4.36 18.72 2.65
N THR A 44 -4.11 17.42 2.47
CA THR A 44 -3.45 16.58 3.46
C THR A 44 -2.63 15.47 2.79
N LEU A 45 -1.47 15.12 3.33
CA LEU A 45 -0.67 14.01 2.82
C LEU A 45 -1.29 12.64 3.09
N ASP A 46 -2.35 12.60 3.90
CA ASP A 46 -3.18 11.44 4.20
C ASP A 46 -3.69 10.68 2.97
N LEU A 47 -3.87 11.38 1.84
CA LEU A 47 -4.34 10.82 0.56
C LEU A 47 -3.19 10.43 -0.38
N VAL A 48 -1.94 10.73 0.01
CA VAL A 48 -0.74 10.36 -0.73
C VAL A 48 -0.20 9.06 -0.14
N LEU A 49 -0.22 7.97 -0.91
CA LEU A 49 0.22 6.64 -0.48
C LEU A 49 1.75 6.54 -0.38
N ALA A 50 2.36 7.31 0.52
CA ALA A 50 3.80 7.32 0.77
C ALA A 50 4.11 7.71 2.23
N ASP A 51 5.25 7.26 2.77
CA ASP A 51 5.74 7.73 4.06
C ASP A 51 6.05 9.24 3.97
N GLU A 52 5.40 10.06 4.79
CA GLU A 52 5.57 11.51 4.84
C GLU A 52 7.05 11.93 4.95
N ARG A 53 7.92 11.10 5.56
CA ARG A 53 9.37 11.36 5.65
C ARG A 53 10.04 11.46 4.28
N GLY A 54 9.45 10.89 3.24
CA GLY A 54 9.91 10.95 1.86
C GLY A 54 9.08 11.86 0.94
N VAL A 55 8.06 12.53 1.46
CA VAL A 55 7.11 13.32 0.65
C VAL A 55 7.40 14.81 0.79
N MET A 56 7.55 15.49 -0.35
CA MET A 56 7.68 16.94 -0.41
C MET A 56 6.49 17.53 -1.16
N ILE A 57 5.99 18.65 -0.66
CA ILE A 57 4.86 19.39 -1.21
C ILE A 57 5.40 20.66 -1.86
N VAL A 58 4.92 20.97 -3.06
CA VAL A 58 5.15 22.26 -3.72
C VAL A 58 3.79 22.91 -3.92
N ASP A 59 3.54 24.02 -3.23
CA ASP A 59 2.25 24.72 -3.28
C ASP A 59 2.44 26.22 -3.06
N ASP A 60 1.62 27.04 -3.70
CA ASP A 60 1.69 28.50 -3.59
C ASP A 60 0.99 29.02 -2.31
N THR A 61 0.21 28.16 -1.66
CA THR A 61 -0.64 28.54 -0.53
C THR A 61 -0.29 27.70 0.69
N ARG A 62 0.39 28.29 1.68
CA ARG A 62 0.79 27.58 2.91
C ARG A 62 -0.40 27.11 3.75
N ASP A 63 -1.47 27.90 3.81
CA ASP A 63 -2.56 27.66 4.74
C ASP A 63 -3.50 26.52 4.33
N VAL A 64 -3.44 26.06 3.07
CA VAL A 64 -4.22 24.88 2.64
C VAL A 64 -3.61 23.55 3.12
N TRP A 65 -2.41 23.59 3.69
CA TRP A 65 -1.69 22.46 4.30
C TRP A 65 -1.49 22.68 5.80
N PRO A 66 -2.56 22.70 6.62
CA PRO A 66 -2.48 23.10 8.03
C PRO A 66 -1.50 22.24 8.84
N ASP A 67 -1.48 20.94 8.55
CA ASP A 67 -0.76 19.95 9.36
C ASP A 67 0.57 19.48 8.74
N HIS A 68 0.82 19.83 7.47
CA HIS A 68 1.95 19.32 6.69
C HIS A 68 2.94 20.43 6.29
N LYS A 69 2.97 21.52 7.06
CA LYS A 69 3.81 22.70 6.76
C LYS A 69 5.30 22.38 6.72
N SER A 70 5.74 21.35 7.44
CA SER A 70 7.14 20.88 7.44
C SER A 70 7.57 20.23 6.12
N ASN A 71 6.62 19.75 5.33
CA ASN A 71 6.86 19.09 4.04
C ASN A 71 6.77 20.09 2.89
N LEU A 72 6.37 21.34 3.16
CA LEU A 72 5.99 22.32 2.15
C LEU A 72 7.14 23.23 1.73
N ILE A 73 7.43 23.18 0.43
CA ILE A 73 8.17 24.20 -0.31
C ILE A 73 7.14 25.20 -0.85
N VAL A 74 7.12 26.40 -0.28
CA VAL A 74 6.22 27.46 -0.75
C VAL A 74 6.78 28.04 -2.04
N ILE A 75 6.08 27.86 -3.15
CA ILE A 75 6.41 28.49 -4.43
C ILE A 75 5.71 29.85 -4.54
N SER A 76 6.31 30.80 -5.24
CA SER A 76 5.62 32.06 -5.57
C SER A 76 4.35 31.77 -6.38
N ARG A 77 3.24 32.41 -6.00
CA ARG A 77 1.99 32.31 -6.79
C ARG A 77 2.23 32.84 -8.19
N TYR A 78 2.03 31.99 -9.19
CA TYR A 78 2.06 32.36 -10.60
C TYR A 78 0.85 33.25 -10.93
N LYS A 79 1.10 34.47 -11.42
CA LYS A 79 0.06 35.48 -11.68
C LYS A 79 0.12 35.98 -13.11
N TYR A 80 -0.29 35.13 -14.06
CA TYR A 80 -0.43 35.56 -15.45
C TYR A 80 -1.65 36.47 -15.67
N PHE A 81 -2.81 36.12 -15.09
CA PHE A 81 -4.03 36.91 -15.20
C PHE A 81 -4.19 37.90 -14.04
N ARG A 82 -4.51 39.17 -14.36
CA ARG A 82 -4.64 40.25 -13.37
C ARG A 82 -5.90 40.09 -12.51
N MET A 83 -5.75 40.01 -11.18
CA MET A 83 -6.90 40.04 -10.26
C MET A 83 -7.48 41.46 -10.14
N LYS A 84 -8.80 41.62 -10.28
CA LYS A 84 -9.53 42.91 -10.29
C LYS A 84 -9.60 43.63 -8.92
N ARG A 85 -8.49 43.85 -8.20
CA ARG A 85 -8.52 44.47 -6.87
C ARG A 85 -7.66 45.72 -6.63
N SER A 86 -6.98 46.26 -7.64
CA SER A 86 -6.25 47.54 -7.49
C SER A 86 -6.59 48.53 -8.61
N GLN A 87 -6.96 49.73 -8.19
CA GLN A 87 -7.40 50.86 -9.02
C GLN A 87 -6.23 51.69 -9.60
N HIS A 88 -5.03 51.12 -9.74
CA HIS A 88 -3.90 51.81 -10.36
C HIS A 88 -3.43 51.09 -11.62
N TYR A 89 -3.49 51.83 -12.72
CA TYR A 89 -3.03 51.44 -14.04
C TYR A 89 -1.51 51.58 -14.11
N SER A 90 -0.80 50.46 -14.11
CA SER A 90 0.52 50.33 -14.74
C SER A 90 0.48 49.14 -15.70
N GLU A 91 0.79 49.40 -16.97
CA GLU A 91 0.60 48.50 -18.12
C GLU A 91 1.87 47.70 -18.44
N GLU A 92 2.37 46.90 -17.50
CA GLU A 92 3.43 45.94 -17.82
C GLU A 92 2.94 44.52 -17.56
N LYS A 93 2.73 43.75 -18.65
CA LYS A 93 2.57 42.31 -18.61
C LYS A 93 3.96 41.69 -18.44
N THR A 94 4.32 41.33 -17.22
CA THR A 94 5.56 40.59 -16.94
C THR A 94 5.20 39.14 -16.64
N ASP A 95 5.63 38.23 -17.52
CA ASP A 95 5.58 36.78 -17.29
C ASP A 95 6.91 36.33 -16.62
N GLU A 96 6.89 35.19 -15.93
CA GLU A 96 8.11 34.62 -15.35
C GLU A 96 9.05 34.11 -16.45
N SER A 97 10.37 34.23 -16.28
CA SER A 97 11.33 33.73 -17.28
C SER A 97 11.69 32.27 -17.04
N GLU A 98 12.03 31.53 -18.09
CA GLU A 98 12.46 30.13 -17.98
C GLU A 98 13.73 29.94 -17.14
N SER A 99 14.55 31.00 -16.99
CA SER A 99 15.82 30.95 -16.25
C SER A 99 15.75 31.55 -14.85
N LYS A 100 14.68 32.30 -14.52
CA LYS A 100 14.46 32.96 -13.23
C LYS A 100 12.95 32.97 -12.91
N SER A 101 12.45 31.82 -12.46
CA SER A 101 11.06 31.60 -12.05
C SER A 101 10.97 30.83 -10.73
N GLY A 102 9.80 30.83 -10.11
CA GLY A 102 9.57 30.07 -8.87
C GLY A 102 9.83 28.57 -9.05
N LEU A 103 9.59 28.03 -10.25
CA LEU A 103 9.85 26.63 -10.56
C LEU A 103 11.35 26.29 -10.60
N VAL A 104 12.20 27.21 -11.09
CA VAL A 104 13.66 27.02 -11.09
C VAL A 104 14.19 26.97 -9.65
N ASP A 105 13.66 27.82 -8.77
CA ASP A 105 14.03 27.83 -7.35
C ASP A 105 13.61 26.55 -6.64
N VAL A 106 12.36 26.11 -6.85
CA VAL A 106 11.87 24.83 -6.34
C VAL A 106 12.76 23.70 -6.85
N PHE A 107 13.06 23.64 -8.15
CA PHE A 107 13.86 22.57 -8.74
C PHE A 107 15.27 22.47 -8.14
N ARG A 108 15.89 23.61 -7.82
CA ARG A 108 17.18 23.66 -7.11
C ARG A 108 17.07 23.03 -5.70
N ILE A 109 16.01 23.34 -4.96
CA ILE A 109 15.72 22.71 -3.66
C ILE A 109 15.50 21.21 -3.82
N LEU A 110 14.68 20.78 -4.78
CA LEU A 110 14.40 19.36 -5.05
C LEU A 110 15.69 18.57 -5.30
N LYS A 111 16.59 19.10 -6.14
CA LYS A 111 17.89 18.47 -6.44
C LYS A 111 18.76 18.32 -5.19
N GLU A 112 18.81 19.35 -4.35
CA GLU A 112 19.64 19.33 -3.15
C GLU A 112 19.09 18.36 -2.10
N VAL A 113 17.78 18.36 -1.87
CA VAL A 113 17.14 17.38 -0.97
C VAL A 113 17.39 15.96 -1.47
N HIS A 114 17.15 15.69 -2.76
CA HIS A 114 17.39 14.36 -3.34
C HIS A 114 18.85 13.91 -3.15
N ARG A 115 19.82 14.80 -3.40
CA ARG A 115 21.24 14.49 -3.24
C ARG A 115 21.60 14.13 -1.80
N ARG A 116 21.05 14.85 -0.82
CA ARG A 116 21.29 14.58 0.61
C ARG A 116 20.59 13.31 1.08
N PHE A 117 19.31 13.16 0.73
CA PHE A 117 18.47 12.04 1.17
C PHE A 117 19.03 10.67 0.79
N PHE A 118 19.65 10.55 -0.39
CA PHE A 118 20.22 9.29 -0.90
C PHE A 118 21.72 9.11 -0.65
N LYS A 119 22.36 9.96 0.17
CA LYS A 119 23.79 9.86 0.45
C LYS A 119 24.05 8.70 1.43
N VAL A 120 24.82 7.70 0.98
CA VAL A 120 24.97 6.36 1.57
C VAL A 120 25.52 6.30 3.00
N ARG A 121 26.08 7.40 3.55
CA ARG A 121 26.82 7.40 4.82
C ARG A 121 26.12 8.07 6.01
N GLU A 122 24.86 8.48 5.88
CA GLU A 122 24.17 9.24 6.94
C GLU A 122 23.09 8.41 7.66
N GLU A 123 22.84 8.78 8.93
CA GLU A 123 21.92 8.08 9.84
C GLU A 123 20.46 8.07 9.34
N LEU A 124 19.64 7.14 9.85
CA LEU A 124 18.24 7.03 9.45
C LEU A 124 17.41 8.31 9.70
N ALA A 125 17.82 9.13 10.66
CA ALA A 125 17.20 10.42 10.96
C ALA A 125 17.43 11.47 9.85
N SER A 126 18.52 11.40 9.07
CA SER A 126 18.76 12.31 7.94
C SER A 126 17.93 11.95 6.70
N LYS A 127 17.23 10.80 6.73
CA LYS A 127 16.28 10.35 5.70
C LYS A 127 14.86 10.83 5.99
N ASP A 128 14.74 12.08 6.46
CA ASP A 128 13.48 12.78 6.62
C ASP A 128 13.57 14.12 5.88
N VAL A 129 12.81 14.26 4.79
CA VAL A 129 12.81 15.47 3.97
C VAL A 129 12.44 16.73 4.75
N ARG A 130 11.68 16.60 5.85
CA ARG A 130 11.28 17.73 6.70
C ARG A 130 12.49 18.37 7.39
N LEU A 131 13.42 17.54 7.87
CA LEU A 131 14.65 18.02 8.49
C LEU A 131 15.58 18.64 7.44
N LEU A 132 15.71 18.01 6.27
CA LEU A 132 16.50 18.53 5.16
C LEU A 132 15.98 19.88 4.67
N LEU A 133 14.66 20.05 4.56
CA LEU A 133 14.03 21.32 4.18
C LEU A 133 14.27 22.41 5.22
N GLN A 134 14.19 22.09 6.52
CA GLN A 134 14.52 23.02 7.59
C GLN A 134 15.99 23.46 7.53
N GLU A 135 16.93 22.54 7.31
CA GLU A 135 18.35 22.86 7.16
C GLU A 135 18.64 23.73 5.94
N ILE A 136 18.01 23.41 4.80
CA ILE A 136 18.18 24.19 3.57
C ILE A 136 17.61 25.60 3.75
N ALA A 137 16.44 25.73 4.36
CA ALA A 137 15.84 27.02 4.69
C ALA A 137 16.73 27.82 5.66
N PHE A 138 17.24 27.19 6.72
CA PHE A 138 18.16 27.82 7.68
C PHE A 138 19.45 28.28 7.01
N ASN A 139 20.05 27.47 6.13
CA ASN A 139 21.24 27.85 5.37
C ASN A 139 20.97 29.00 4.40
N HIS A 140 19.79 29.06 3.79
CA HIS A 140 19.41 30.14 2.88
C HIS A 140 19.10 31.45 3.64
N GLU A 141 18.49 31.35 4.83
CA GLU A 141 18.28 32.49 5.73
C GLU A 141 19.61 32.98 6.34
N THR A 142 20.51 32.09 6.74
CA THR A 142 21.85 32.48 7.23
C THR A 142 22.71 33.06 6.11
N MET A 143 22.66 32.55 4.88
CA MET A 143 23.35 33.19 3.74
C MET A 143 22.73 34.55 3.38
N SER A 144 21.40 34.68 3.41
CA SER A 144 20.70 35.97 3.23
C SER A 144 21.01 36.98 4.35
N LEU A 145 21.14 36.51 5.59
CA LEU A 145 21.54 37.32 6.74
C LEU A 145 23.02 37.70 6.66
N VAL A 146 23.91 36.81 6.24
CA VAL A 146 25.34 37.10 6.04
C VAL A 146 25.56 38.12 4.91
N GLU A 147 24.80 38.03 3.82
CA GLU A 147 24.80 39.03 2.74
C GLU A 147 24.22 40.39 3.18
N LYS A 148 23.17 40.39 4.01
CA LYS A 148 22.62 41.62 4.59
C LYS A 148 23.55 42.25 5.64
N ILE A 149 24.23 41.44 6.45
CA ILE A 149 25.23 41.87 7.45
C ILE A 149 26.48 42.45 6.76
N SER A 150 26.79 42.04 5.53
CA SER A 150 27.87 42.62 4.71
C SER A 150 27.58 44.05 4.20
N LEU A 151 26.32 44.49 4.21
CA LEU A 151 25.90 45.76 3.58
C LEU A 151 25.31 46.78 4.57
N GLU A 152 24.98 46.38 5.80
CA GLU A 152 24.41 47.29 6.82
C GLU A 152 25.29 47.35 8.09
N GLN A 153 26.30 48.24 8.03
CA GLN A 153 26.82 49.09 9.13
C GLN A 153 27.29 48.39 10.43
N ARG A 154 28.54 48.56 10.87
CA ARG A 154 29.10 49.82 11.40
C ARG A 154 28.06 50.76 12.06
N ALA A 155 27.17 50.26 12.93
CA ALA A 155 26.52 51.08 13.97
C ALA A 155 25.82 50.25 15.08
N LYS A 156 26.41 50.29 16.28
CA LYS A 156 25.85 50.18 17.65
C LYS A 156 24.77 49.12 17.98
N ARG A 157 25.24 48.11 18.75
CA ARG A 157 24.69 47.43 19.94
C ARG A 157 23.28 47.85 20.43
N GLN A 158 22.42 46.85 20.66
CA GLN A 158 21.89 46.50 22.00
C GLN A 158 21.18 45.13 21.99
N ARG A 159 21.36 44.41 23.11
CA ARG A 159 20.88 43.06 23.42
C ARG A 159 19.45 43.13 23.96
N ILE A 160 18.54 42.31 23.45
CA ILE A 160 17.28 41.95 24.14
C ILE A 160 17.03 40.45 23.91
N GLU A 161 16.98 39.68 24.99
CA GLU A 161 16.53 38.28 24.98
C GLU A 161 15.01 38.21 24.85
N PRO A 162 14.42 37.30 24.06
CA PRO A 162 13.02 36.97 24.19
C PRO A 162 12.83 35.75 25.09
N VAL A 163 12.03 36.00 26.12
CA VAL A 163 11.41 35.09 27.05
C VAL A 163 10.64 33.98 26.33
N ILE A 164 10.89 32.74 26.74
CA ILE A 164 10.11 31.55 26.38
C ILE A 164 8.69 31.74 26.91
N ASN A 165 7.72 31.88 26.01
CA ASN A 165 6.32 31.87 26.36
C ASN A 165 5.76 30.45 26.14
N THR A 166 5.81 29.62 27.17
CA THR A 166 5.12 28.33 27.23
C THR A 166 3.63 28.59 27.38
N SER A 167 2.92 28.72 26.25
CA SER A 167 1.46 28.66 26.24
C SER A 167 1.02 27.21 26.41
N SER A 168 0.64 26.87 27.63
CA SER A 168 -0.06 25.66 28.02
C SER A 168 -1.44 25.59 27.35
N TYR A 169 -1.57 24.74 26.33
CA TYR A 169 -2.89 24.35 25.83
C TYR A 169 -3.45 23.26 26.74
N LEU A 170 -4.43 23.63 27.56
CA LEU A 170 -5.34 22.68 28.21
C LEU A 170 -6.03 21.82 27.15
N PRO A 171 -6.10 20.49 27.30
CA PRO A 171 -6.81 19.65 26.35
C PRO A 171 -8.31 19.82 26.59
N SER A 172 -8.97 20.59 25.72
CA SER A 172 -10.42 20.45 25.57
C SER A 172 -10.68 19.01 25.09
N SER A 173 -11.59 18.30 25.75
CA SER A 173 -11.99 16.91 25.48
C SER A 173 -12.71 16.76 24.12
N ARG A 174 -12.08 17.18 23.02
CA ARG A 174 -12.54 16.90 21.67
C ARG A 174 -11.75 15.71 21.17
N ARG A 175 -12.46 14.62 20.88
CA ARG A 175 -11.88 13.43 20.24
C ARG A 175 -11.19 13.86 18.95
N CYS A 176 -9.98 13.37 18.72
CA CYS A 176 -9.25 13.57 17.48
C CYS A 176 -10.07 12.99 16.31
N ARG A 177 -10.20 13.73 15.21
CA ARG A 177 -10.90 13.28 13.98
C ARG A 177 -9.94 13.10 12.80
N HIS A 178 -8.63 13.14 13.05
CA HIS A 178 -7.63 12.90 12.04
C HIS A 178 -7.48 11.41 11.74
N TRP A 179 -6.97 11.13 10.56
CA TRP A 179 -7.11 9.83 9.94
C TRP A 179 -6.11 8.79 10.41
N PHE A 180 -4.92 9.24 10.80
CA PHE A 180 -3.79 8.37 11.12
C PHE A 180 -3.34 8.56 12.56
N VAL A 181 -3.16 7.44 13.23
CA VAL A 181 -2.67 7.32 14.59
C VAL A 181 -1.49 6.36 14.56
N ARG A 182 -0.42 6.70 15.29
CA ARG A 182 0.71 5.81 15.50
C ARG A 182 1.07 5.73 16.96
N TYR A 183 1.14 4.52 17.52
CA TYR A 183 1.41 4.30 18.95
C TYR A 183 0.44 5.05 19.88
N GLY A 184 -0.84 5.10 19.51
CA GLY A 184 -1.87 5.83 20.26
C GLY A 184 -1.75 7.36 20.18
N ILE A 185 -0.90 7.89 19.30
CA ILE A 185 -0.71 9.34 19.10
C ILE A 185 -1.13 9.71 17.68
N CYS A 186 -2.01 10.70 17.55
CA CYS A 186 -2.38 11.24 16.25
C CYS A 186 -1.14 11.82 15.54
N THR A 187 -0.88 11.40 14.30
CA THR A 187 0.27 11.88 13.53
C THR A 187 0.15 13.37 13.18
N THR A 188 -1.08 13.87 13.07
CA THR A 188 -1.44 15.24 12.73
C THR A 188 -1.38 16.18 13.96
N CYS A 189 -2.33 16.07 14.89
CA CYS A 189 -2.46 17.02 16.00
C CYS A 189 -1.71 16.63 17.27
N LYS A 190 -1.02 15.48 17.28
CA LYS A 190 -0.22 14.96 18.41
C LYS A 190 -1.02 14.66 19.69
N SER A 191 -2.35 14.70 19.65
CA SER A 191 -3.17 14.26 20.78
C SER A 191 -3.12 12.75 20.93
N THR A 192 -3.18 12.27 22.17
CA THR A 192 -3.44 10.85 22.46
C THR A 192 -4.83 10.46 21.99
N VAL A 193 -4.94 9.32 21.30
CA VAL A 193 -6.19 8.78 20.78
C VAL A 193 -6.47 7.46 21.47
N ASP A 194 -7.74 7.27 21.86
CA ASP A 194 -8.22 6.02 22.45
C ASP A 194 -8.22 4.90 21.39
N GLU A 195 -7.82 3.68 21.76
CA GLU A 195 -7.72 2.53 20.86
C GLU A 195 -9.05 2.19 20.15
N SER A 196 -10.20 2.55 20.73
CA SER A 196 -11.52 2.31 20.13
C SER A 196 -11.85 3.19 18.93
N GLN A 197 -11.04 4.20 18.61
CA GLN A 197 -11.34 5.20 17.57
C GLN A 197 -10.77 4.84 16.18
N GLY A 198 -10.06 3.72 16.06
CA GLY A 198 -9.45 3.32 14.80
C GLY A 198 -9.22 1.82 14.70
N ARG A 199 -8.89 1.37 13.50
CA ARG A 199 -8.49 -0.01 13.20
C ARG A 199 -6.98 -0.07 13.05
N ALA A 200 -6.38 -1.08 13.67
CA ALA A 200 -4.95 -1.34 13.60
C ALA A 200 -4.54 -1.98 12.26
N PHE A 201 -3.39 -1.54 11.75
CA PHE A 201 -2.71 -2.02 10.54
C PHE A 201 -1.23 -2.26 10.82
N ASP A 202 -0.91 -2.86 11.97
CA ASP A 202 0.46 -3.13 12.43
C ASP A 202 1.31 -3.92 11.43
N TYR A 203 0.65 -4.74 10.60
CA TYR A 203 1.30 -5.50 9.55
C TYR A 203 1.89 -4.63 8.43
N LEU A 204 1.37 -3.41 8.21
CA LEU A 204 1.93 -2.43 7.27
C LEU A 204 2.99 -1.54 7.91
N SER A 205 2.72 -1.10 9.13
CA SER A 205 3.67 -0.32 9.92
C SER A 205 3.34 -0.45 11.38
N HIS A 206 4.34 -0.84 12.18
CA HIS A 206 4.17 -1.05 13.61
C HIS A 206 3.57 0.19 14.31
N GLY A 207 2.49 -0.05 15.05
CA GLY A 207 1.70 0.93 15.77
C GLY A 207 0.70 1.73 14.94
N LEU A 208 0.57 1.46 13.63
CA LEU A 208 -0.33 2.20 12.73
C LEU A 208 -1.80 1.85 12.99
N GLN A 209 -2.63 2.89 13.13
CA GLN A 209 -4.07 2.78 13.16
C GLN A 209 -4.71 3.83 12.26
N LEU A 210 -5.80 3.45 11.60
CA LEU A 210 -6.60 4.33 10.74
C LEU A 210 -8.00 4.49 11.32
N SER A 211 -8.54 5.71 11.29
CA SER A 211 -9.98 5.92 11.55
C SER A 211 -10.86 5.14 10.56
N HIS A 212 -12.11 4.88 10.91
CA HIS A 212 -13.03 4.17 10.01
C HIS A 212 -13.25 4.90 8.68
N GLU A 213 -13.34 6.23 8.72
CA GLU A 213 -13.45 7.07 7.53
C GLU A 213 -12.20 6.96 6.65
N ALA A 214 -11.01 6.99 7.25
CA ALA A 214 -9.76 6.82 6.54
C ALA A 214 -9.69 5.45 5.85
N VAL A 215 -10.05 4.37 6.55
CA VAL A 215 -10.08 3.02 5.95
C VAL A 215 -11.02 2.99 4.74
N ALA A 216 -12.22 3.55 4.84
CA ALA A 216 -13.18 3.57 3.74
C ALA A 216 -12.67 4.35 2.52
N VAL A 217 -12.09 5.54 2.74
CA VAL A 217 -11.52 6.37 1.67
C VAL A 217 -10.31 5.68 1.03
N THR A 218 -9.38 5.14 1.84
CA THR A 218 -8.21 4.42 1.34
C THR A 218 -8.62 3.21 0.50
N LYS A 219 -9.56 2.37 0.99
CA LYS A 219 -10.08 1.23 0.24
C LYS A 219 -10.63 1.64 -1.13
N HIS A 220 -11.43 2.71 -1.17
CA HIS A 220 -12.01 3.21 -2.41
C HIS A 220 -10.94 3.69 -3.39
N LEU A 221 -10.01 4.55 -2.94
CA LEU A 221 -8.96 5.11 -3.78
C LEU A 221 -7.97 4.05 -4.26
N THR A 222 -7.57 3.11 -3.40
CA THR A 222 -6.67 2.04 -3.77
C THR A 222 -7.26 1.18 -4.90
N THR A 223 -8.55 0.83 -4.80
CA THR A 223 -9.23 0.05 -5.86
C THR A 223 -9.44 0.86 -7.14
N LEU A 224 -9.78 2.16 -7.04
CA LEU A 224 -9.87 3.02 -8.21
C LEU A 224 -8.53 3.11 -8.94
N VAL A 225 -7.44 3.35 -8.21
CA VAL A 225 -6.09 3.44 -8.77
C VAL A 225 -5.68 2.10 -9.39
N SER A 226 -5.87 0.98 -8.70
CA SER A 226 -5.46 -0.33 -9.23
C SER A 226 -6.24 -0.68 -10.50
N CYS A 227 -7.56 -0.49 -10.50
CA CYS A 227 -8.42 -0.87 -11.63
C CYS A 227 -8.18 0.06 -12.82
N SER A 228 -8.15 1.37 -12.59
CA SER A 228 -8.09 2.35 -13.67
C SER A 228 -6.68 2.53 -14.22
N ASN A 229 -5.63 2.44 -13.39
CA ASN A 229 -4.26 2.77 -13.79
C ASN A 229 -3.48 1.53 -14.19
N GLU A 230 -3.58 0.49 -13.37
CA GLU A 230 -2.75 -0.71 -13.49
C GLU A 230 -3.50 -1.83 -14.21
N LYS A 231 -4.80 -1.66 -14.43
CA LYS A 231 -5.73 -2.74 -14.83
C LYS A 231 -5.57 -3.96 -13.92
N LYS A 232 -5.47 -3.71 -12.61
CA LYS A 232 -5.31 -4.73 -11.58
C LYS A 232 -6.48 -4.77 -10.61
N LEU A 233 -6.89 -5.99 -10.30
CA LEU A 233 -7.75 -6.29 -9.15
C LEU A 233 -6.88 -6.57 -7.91
N HIS A 234 -7.50 -6.86 -6.78
CA HIS A 234 -6.81 -7.33 -5.58
C HIS A 234 -7.08 -8.80 -5.34
N LEU A 235 -6.05 -9.55 -4.94
CA LEU A 235 -6.14 -10.98 -4.68
C LEU A 235 -5.65 -11.28 -3.27
N VAL A 236 -6.52 -11.86 -2.44
CA VAL A 236 -6.18 -12.32 -1.10
C VAL A 236 -5.94 -13.83 -1.17
N LEU A 237 -4.73 -14.26 -0.85
CA LEU A 237 -4.30 -15.65 -0.88
C LEU A 237 -4.11 -16.17 0.54
N ASP A 238 -4.78 -17.26 0.86
CA ASP A 238 -4.37 -18.10 1.99
C ASP A 238 -3.05 -18.84 1.69
N LEU A 239 -2.35 -19.30 2.73
CA LEU A 239 -1.10 -20.04 2.59
C LEU A 239 -1.31 -21.55 2.79
N ASP A 240 -1.76 -21.95 3.97
CA ASP A 240 -1.79 -23.36 4.40
C ASP A 240 -2.92 -24.15 3.75
N HIS A 241 -2.56 -25.23 3.08
CA HIS A 241 -3.42 -26.02 2.21
C HIS A 241 -3.97 -25.30 0.97
N THR A 242 -3.59 -24.05 0.77
CA THR A 242 -3.89 -23.27 -0.43
C THR A 242 -2.69 -23.27 -1.38
N LEU A 243 -1.57 -22.67 -0.95
CA LEU A 243 -0.32 -22.57 -1.75
C LEU A 243 0.72 -23.64 -1.37
N LEU A 244 0.59 -24.22 -0.18
CA LEU A 244 1.57 -25.17 0.37
C LEU A 244 0.92 -26.05 1.45
N HIS A 245 1.67 -27.01 1.99
CA HIS A 245 1.27 -27.77 3.16
C HIS A 245 2.46 -27.88 4.10
N THR A 246 2.27 -27.55 5.38
CA THR A 246 3.29 -27.70 6.43
C THR A 246 2.90 -28.76 7.45
N THR A 247 3.84 -29.60 7.87
CA THR A 247 3.67 -30.54 8.98
C THR A 247 4.87 -30.53 9.92
N ARG A 248 4.66 -31.01 11.15
CA ARG A 248 5.74 -31.19 12.13
C ARG A 248 6.38 -32.56 11.91
N ILE A 249 7.70 -32.65 11.91
CA ILE A 249 8.41 -33.94 11.72
C ILE A 249 7.90 -35.04 12.66
N PRO A 250 7.66 -34.79 13.97
CA PRO A 250 7.12 -35.82 14.86
C PRO A 250 5.73 -36.36 14.49
N ARG A 251 4.99 -35.68 13.58
CA ARG A 251 3.66 -36.11 13.10
C ARG A 251 3.71 -36.94 11.83
N LEU A 252 4.88 -37.06 11.19
CA LEU A 252 5.03 -37.88 9.98
C LEU A 252 4.78 -39.36 10.30
N THR A 253 4.07 -40.04 9.40
CA THR A 253 3.95 -41.49 9.48
C THR A 253 5.25 -42.19 9.11
N GLN A 254 5.37 -43.48 9.41
CA GLN A 254 6.51 -44.28 8.97
C GLN A 254 6.68 -44.28 7.44
N ALA A 255 5.57 -44.20 6.68
CA ALA A 255 5.58 -44.15 5.22
C ALA A 255 6.07 -42.81 4.67
N GLU A 256 6.07 -41.74 5.48
CA GLU A 256 6.48 -40.39 5.06
C GLU A 256 7.89 -40.01 5.52
N LYS A 257 8.53 -40.80 6.38
CA LYS A 257 9.85 -40.45 6.94
C LYS A 257 10.95 -40.28 5.89
N TYR A 258 10.80 -40.88 4.71
CA TYR A 258 11.73 -40.69 3.59
C TYR A 258 11.85 -39.22 3.16
N LEU A 259 10.80 -38.41 3.38
CA LEU A 259 10.79 -36.99 3.03
C LEU A 259 11.76 -36.16 3.87
N ILE A 260 12.18 -36.65 5.04
CA ILE A 260 13.20 -35.96 5.86
C ILE A 260 14.54 -36.00 5.12
N GLU A 261 14.91 -37.17 4.59
CA GLU A 261 16.15 -37.37 3.84
C GLU A 261 16.12 -36.61 2.50
N GLU A 262 14.98 -36.60 1.80
CA GLU A 262 14.81 -35.81 0.57
C GLU A 262 14.89 -34.29 0.81
N ALA A 263 14.41 -33.80 1.95
CA ALA A 263 14.51 -32.39 2.30
C ALA A 263 15.96 -32.00 2.67
N ASP A 264 16.72 -32.90 3.29
CA ASP A 264 18.13 -32.68 3.66
C ASP A 264 19.08 -32.81 2.44
N SER A 265 18.70 -33.57 1.41
CA SER A 265 19.55 -33.81 0.22
C SER A 265 19.63 -32.62 -0.73
N ASN A 266 18.76 -31.60 -0.59
CA ASN A 266 18.60 -30.47 -1.51
C ASN A 266 18.36 -30.89 -2.97
N THR A 267 17.83 -32.10 -3.22
CA THR A 267 17.51 -32.58 -4.57
C THR A 267 16.17 -32.03 -5.10
N ARG A 268 15.41 -31.35 -4.23
CA ARG A 268 14.08 -30.83 -4.48
C ARG A 268 14.03 -29.35 -4.12
N ASP A 269 13.35 -28.55 -4.93
CA ASP A 269 13.15 -27.11 -4.73
C ASP A 269 11.72 -26.76 -4.28
N ASP A 270 10.95 -27.80 -3.93
CA ASP A 270 9.56 -27.71 -3.50
C ASP A 270 9.33 -28.27 -2.08
N LEU A 271 10.35 -28.86 -1.45
CA LEU A 271 10.29 -29.47 -0.13
C LEU A 271 11.37 -28.88 0.79
N TYR A 272 10.94 -28.33 1.92
CA TYR A 272 11.80 -27.56 2.82
C TYR A 272 11.71 -28.07 4.26
N LYS A 273 12.86 -28.30 4.88
CA LYS A 273 12.98 -28.58 6.30
C LYS A 273 13.46 -27.35 7.03
N TRP A 274 12.73 -26.96 8.09
CA TRP A 274 13.02 -25.71 8.77
C TRP A 274 12.56 -25.72 10.22
N LYS A 275 13.01 -24.71 10.97
CA LYS A 275 12.74 -24.54 12.39
C LYS A 275 12.48 -23.07 12.69
N ALA A 276 11.35 -22.76 13.31
CA ALA A 276 11.05 -21.40 13.74
C ALA A 276 12.00 -21.00 14.90
N PRO A 277 12.48 -19.75 14.96
CA PRO A 277 13.25 -19.27 16.10
C PRO A 277 12.51 -19.48 17.42
N GLY A 278 13.16 -20.10 18.41
CA GLY A 278 12.56 -20.36 19.73
C GLY A 278 11.56 -21.53 19.79
N ASP A 279 11.15 -22.12 18.66
CA ASP A 279 10.30 -23.33 18.66
C ASP A 279 11.21 -24.58 18.70
N PRO A 280 11.02 -25.53 19.64
CA PRO A 280 11.78 -26.78 19.64
C PRO A 280 11.46 -27.69 18.45
N LEU A 281 10.33 -27.49 17.77
CA LEU A 281 9.82 -28.35 16.71
C LEU A 281 10.44 -28.03 15.35
N VAL A 282 10.70 -29.09 14.58
CA VAL A 282 11.15 -29.00 13.19
C VAL A 282 9.96 -29.31 12.28
N PHE A 283 9.84 -28.52 11.22
CA PHE A 283 8.76 -28.56 10.25
C PHE A 283 9.28 -29.06 8.90
N LEU A 284 8.41 -29.74 8.16
CA LEU A 284 8.52 -29.93 6.72
C LEU A 284 7.43 -29.12 6.03
N THR A 285 7.79 -28.38 5.01
CA THR A 285 6.87 -27.62 4.16
C THR A 285 7.03 -28.09 2.72
N LYS A 286 5.91 -28.48 2.11
CA LYS A 286 5.81 -28.81 0.69
C LYS A 286 5.06 -27.70 -0.03
N LEU A 287 5.66 -27.13 -1.06
CA LEU A 287 5.01 -26.20 -1.97
C LEU A 287 4.00 -26.95 -2.84
N ARG A 288 2.81 -26.39 -3.04
CA ARG A 288 1.83 -26.97 -3.95
C ARG A 288 2.34 -26.85 -5.40
N PRO A 289 2.17 -27.89 -6.23
CA PRO A 289 2.56 -27.81 -7.65
C PRO A 289 2.02 -26.54 -8.31
N TYR A 290 2.83 -25.95 -9.20
CA TYR A 290 2.52 -24.72 -9.95
C TYR A 290 2.46 -23.40 -9.13
N VAL A 291 2.87 -23.39 -7.85
CA VAL A 291 2.79 -22.17 -7.01
C VAL A 291 3.63 -21.00 -7.52
N ARG A 292 4.82 -21.24 -8.07
CA ARG A 292 5.73 -20.16 -8.50
C ARG A 292 5.20 -19.49 -9.76
N GLU A 293 4.76 -20.28 -10.73
CA GLU A 293 4.11 -19.85 -11.96
C GLU A 293 2.78 -19.15 -11.65
N PHE A 294 1.97 -19.71 -10.75
CA PHE A 294 0.74 -19.09 -10.28
C PHE A 294 0.97 -17.68 -9.75
N LEU A 295 1.93 -17.49 -8.82
CA LEU A 295 2.24 -16.17 -8.26
C LEU A 295 2.74 -15.20 -9.32
N LYS A 296 3.61 -15.66 -10.23
CA LYS A 296 4.12 -14.85 -11.32
C LYS A 296 3.01 -14.35 -12.23
N GLU A 297 2.15 -15.24 -12.71
CA GLU A 297 1.07 -14.89 -13.64
C GLU A 297 -0.04 -14.09 -12.95
N ALA A 298 -0.40 -14.43 -11.70
CA ALA A 298 -1.37 -13.67 -10.93
C ALA A 298 -0.90 -12.22 -10.69
N ASN A 299 0.41 -12.00 -10.49
CA ASN A 299 0.98 -10.66 -10.30
C ASN A 299 0.81 -9.74 -11.52
N GLU A 300 0.57 -10.26 -12.71
CA GLU A 300 0.30 -9.43 -13.89
C GLU A 300 -1.09 -8.78 -13.81
N MET A 301 -2.03 -9.44 -13.13
CA MET A 301 -3.46 -9.07 -13.08
C MET A 301 -3.92 -8.58 -11.70
N PHE A 302 -3.18 -8.89 -10.64
CA PHE A 302 -3.61 -8.66 -9.27
C PHE A 302 -2.51 -8.02 -8.42
N THR A 303 -2.92 -7.15 -7.51
CA THR A 303 -2.13 -6.73 -6.35
C THR A 303 -2.43 -7.67 -5.18
N MET A 304 -1.45 -8.48 -4.78
CA MET A 304 -1.69 -9.63 -3.91
C MET A 304 -1.48 -9.33 -2.42
N TYR A 305 -2.29 -9.96 -1.57
CA TYR A 305 -2.17 -10.04 -0.12
C TYR A 305 -1.97 -11.51 0.27
N ALA A 306 -1.06 -11.78 1.21
CA ALA A 306 -1.03 -13.05 1.92
C ALA A 306 -1.88 -12.91 3.19
N TYR A 307 -2.81 -13.82 3.43
CA TYR A 307 -3.68 -13.79 4.61
C TYR A 307 -3.80 -15.19 5.19
N THR A 308 -3.08 -15.46 6.27
CA THR A 308 -3.02 -16.79 6.91
C THR A 308 -3.44 -16.77 8.37
N MET A 309 -3.88 -17.93 8.86
CA MET A 309 -4.06 -18.21 10.29
C MET A 309 -2.76 -18.67 10.98
N GLY A 310 -1.63 -18.66 10.28
CA GLY A 310 -0.28 -18.74 10.86
C GLY A 310 0.10 -17.46 11.62
N ASN A 311 1.14 -17.53 12.47
CA ASN A 311 1.72 -16.34 13.10
C ASN A 311 2.78 -15.69 12.21
N ARG A 312 3.24 -14.49 12.60
CA ARG A 312 4.24 -13.73 11.86
C ARG A 312 5.55 -14.47 11.61
N ASP A 313 6.06 -15.22 12.59
CA ASP A 313 7.32 -15.99 12.44
C ASP A 313 7.18 -17.11 11.40
N TYR A 314 6.07 -17.83 11.42
CA TYR A 314 5.74 -18.85 10.41
C TYR A 314 5.63 -18.22 9.02
N SER A 315 4.82 -17.16 8.88
CA SER A 315 4.58 -16.50 7.60
C SER A 315 5.87 -15.94 7.01
N LYS A 316 6.75 -15.38 7.84
CA LYS A 316 8.04 -14.85 7.40
C LYS A 316 8.90 -15.93 6.74
N PHE A 317 9.02 -17.10 7.37
CA PHE A 317 9.76 -18.22 6.76
C PHE A 317 9.16 -18.63 5.41
N ILE A 318 7.84 -18.78 5.34
CA ILE A 318 7.15 -19.15 4.11
C ILE A 318 7.42 -18.13 3.00
N LEU A 319 7.34 -16.83 3.31
CA LEU A 319 7.57 -15.76 2.35
C LEU A 319 9.03 -15.68 1.90
N ASP A 320 9.99 -15.99 2.76
CA ASP A 320 11.40 -16.11 2.36
C ASP A 320 11.60 -17.23 1.31
N VAL A 321 10.70 -18.22 1.26
CA VAL A 321 10.73 -19.33 0.27
C VAL A 321 9.98 -18.98 -1.03
N ILE A 322 8.79 -18.39 -0.93
CA ILE A 322 7.91 -18.17 -2.11
C ILE A 322 8.03 -16.75 -2.71
N ASP A 323 8.46 -15.76 -1.94
CA ASP A 323 8.62 -14.37 -2.35
C ASP A 323 9.89 -13.71 -1.74
N PRO A 324 11.09 -14.28 -1.97
CA PRO A 324 12.35 -13.79 -1.35
C PRO A 324 12.71 -12.36 -1.74
N LYS A 325 12.18 -11.87 -2.87
CA LYS A 325 12.42 -10.52 -3.38
C LYS A 325 11.28 -9.54 -3.02
N GLN A 326 10.26 -10.02 -2.31
CA GLN A 326 9.09 -9.23 -1.91
C GLN A 326 8.38 -8.56 -3.09
N ILE A 327 8.33 -9.25 -4.23
CA ILE A 327 7.72 -8.74 -5.48
C ILE A 327 6.21 -8.97 -5.54
N TYR A 328 5.69 -9.95 -4.78
CA TYR A 328 4.30 -10.35 -4.82
C TYR A 328 3.49 -9.73 -3.69
N PHE A 329 3.96 -9.89 -2.45
CA PHE A 329 3.21 -9.47 -1.25
C PHE A 329 3.76 -8.19 -0.63
N GLY A 330 5.08 -8.00 -0.60
CA GLY A 330 5.68 -6.91 0.17
C GLY A 330 5.20 -6.94 1.62
N GLU A 331 4.80 -5.77 2.15
CA GLU A 331 4.23 -5.65 3.50
C GLU A 331 2.77 -6.13 3.60
N ARG A 332 2.13 -6.60 2.52
CA ARG A 332 0.70 -7.00 2.51
C ARG A 332 0.49 -8.42 3.04
N VAL A 333 0.91 -8.65 4.27
CA VAL A 333 0.90 -9.96 4.93
C VAL A 333 0.09 -9.87 6.23
N ILE A 334 -1.11 -10.43 6.22
CA ILE A 334 -2.01 -10.45 7.37
C ILE A 334 -1.93 -11.83 8.01
N THR A 335 -1.71 -11.86 9.33
CA THR A 335 -1.54 -13.10 10.08
C THR A 335 -2.59 -13.23 11.17
N ARG A 336 -2.59 -14.34 11.90
CA ARG A 336 -3.46 -14.49 13.08
C ARG A 336 -3.19 -13.47 14.16
N ASP A 337 -2.02 -12.83 14.14
CA ASP A 337 -1.65 -11.84 15.15
C ASP A 337 -2.51 -10.56 14.97
N GLU A 338 -2.95 -10.26 13.73
CA GLU A 338 -3.90 -9.20 13.42
C GLU A 338 -5.36 -9.69 13.39
N SER A 339 -5.60 -10.96 13.03
CA SER A 339 -6.96 -11.53 12.92
C SER A 339 -7.02 -12.96 13.48
N PRO A 340 -7.18 -13.14 14.81
CA PRO A 340 -6.93 -14.42 15.48
C PRO A 340 -8.01 -15.48 15.32
N TYR A 341 -9.25 -15.09 15.00
CA TYR A 341 -10.41 -16.00 15.02
C TYR A 341 -10.98 -16.30 13.64
N MET A 342 -11.21 -15.24 12.85
CA MET A 342 -11.81 -15.30 11.52
C MET A 342 -11.06 -14.35 10.60
N LYS A 343 -11.16 -14.56 9.29
CA LYS A 343 -10.63 -13.64 8.28
C LYS A 343 -11.71 -12.63 7.87
N THR A 344 -11.27 -11.41 7.57
CA THR A 344 -12.14 -10.31 7.15
C THR A 344 -11.41 -9.39 6.18
N LEU A 345 -12.14 -8.85 5.18
CA LEU A 345 -11.61 -7.84 4.27
C LEU A 345 -11.46 -6.45 4.93
N ASP A 346 -11.82 -6.31 6.21
CA ASP A 346 -11.59 -5.07 6.97
C ASP A 346 -10.12 -4.69 7.11
N LEU A 347 -9.22 -5.68 7.09
CA LEU A 347 -7.78 -5.48 7.15
C LEU A 347 -7.14 -5.33 5.76
N VAL A 348 -7.89 -5.52 4.68
CA VAL A 348 -7.40 -5.36 3.31
C VAL A 348 -7.70 -3.93 2.86
N LEU A 349 -6.68 -3.13 2.53
CA LEU A 349 -6.87 -1.74 2.07
C LEU A 349 -7.28 -1.68 0.59
N ALA A 350 -8.31 -2.43 0.23
CA ALA A 350 -8.98 -2.39 -1.06
C ALA A 350 -10.50 -2.57 -0.87
N HIS A 351 -11.28 -1.93 -1.74
CA HIS A 351 -12.73 -2.05 -1.73
C HIS A 351 -13.15 -3.44 -2.25
N GLU A 352 -14.07 -4.10 -1.53
CA GLU A 352 -14.48 -5.49 -1.77
C GLU A 352 -14.96 -5.77 -3.20
N ARG A 353 -15.52 -4.75 -3.87
CA ARG A 353 -15.94 -4.85 -5.28
C ARG A 353 -14.81 -5.23 -6.24
N GLY A 354 -13.55 -5.01 -5.86
CA GLY A 354 -12.36 -5.32 -6.65
C GLY A 354 -11.45 -6.35 -5.99
N VAL A 355 -11.92 -7.09 -4.98
CA VAL A 355 -11.14 -8.07 -4.21
C VAL A 355 -11.65 -9.48 -4.46
N VAL A 356 -10.76 -10.37 -4.89
CA VAL A 356 -11.01 -11.82 -4.99
C VAL A 356 -10.23 -12.53 -3.89
N ILE A 357 -10.84 -13.52 -3.25
CA ILE A 357 -10.22 -14.35 -2.20
C ILE A 357 -10.03 -15.76 -2.75
N VAL A 358 -8.86 -16.36 -2.51
CA VAL A 358 -8.63 -17.79 -2.74
C VAL A 358 -8.20 -18.42 -1.42
N ASP A 359 -9.03 -19.33 -0.93
CA ASP A 359 -8.87 -19.98 0.37
C ASP A 359 -9.47 -21.38 0.30
N ASP A 360 -8.88 -22.36 0.98
CA ASP A 360 -9.40 -23.73 1.02
C ASP A 360 -10.56 -23.90 2.00
N THR A 361 -10.76 -22.92 2.89
CA THR A 361 -11.70 -23.03 4.01
C THR A 361 -12.75 -21.91 3.97
N ARG A 362 -13.95 -22.22 3.49
CA ARG A 362 -15.05 -21.24 3.39
C ARG A 362 -15.48 -20.61 4.71
N ASP A 363 -15.47 -21.38 5.79
CA ASP A 363 -16.05 -20.95 7.07
C ASP A 363 -15.19 -19.94 7.84
N VAL A 364 -13.92 -19.76 7.48
CA VAL A 364 -13.09 -18.69 8.06
C VAL A 364 -13.43 -17.30 7.50
N TRP A 365 -14.27 -17.21 6.46
CA TRP A 365 -14.73 -15.96 5.84
C TRP A 365 -16.25 -15.79 6.00
N PRO A 366 -16.78 -15.55 7.22
CA PRO A 366 -18.22 -15.53 7.47
C PRO A 366 -18.96 -14.46 6.64
N ASP A 367 -18.37 -13.27 6.52
CA ASP A 367 -19.01 -12.09 5.90
C ASP A 367 -18.65 -11.89 4.42
N HIS A 368 -17.62 -12.60 3.91
CA HIS A 368 -17.01 -12.34 2.60
C HIS A 368 -17.12 -13.51 1.63
N LYS A 369 -18.07 -14.43 1.84
CA LYS A 369 -18.26 -15.64 1.02
C LYS A 369 -18.50 -15.34 -0.47
N ARG A 370 -19.01 -14.15 -0.80
CA ARG A 370 -19.26 -13.72 -2.19
C ARG A 370 -17.99 -13.33 -2.94
N ASN A 371 -16.90 -13.08 -2.23
CA ASN A 371 -15.58 -12.78 -2.81
C ASN A 371 -14.71 -14.04 -2.97
N LEU A 372 -15.15 -15.17 -2.42
CA LEU A 372 -14.34 -16.37 -2.26
C LEU A 372 -14.45 -17.33 -3.45
N ILE A 373 -13.29 -17.67 -4.00
CA ILE A 373 -13.06 -18.87 -4.80
C ILE A 373 -12.52 -19.94 -3.84
N GLU A 374 -13.37 -20.92 -3.50
CA GLU A 374 -12.98 -22.04 -2.65
C GLU A 374 -12.14 -23.03 -3.46
N ILE A 375 -10.85 -23.13 -3.14
CA ILE A 375 -9.93 -24.08 -3.78
C ILE A 375 -9.95 -25.42 -3.04
N SER A 376 -9.72 -26.53 -3.76
CA SER A 376 -9.54 -27.81 -3.11
C SER A 376 -8.36 -27.77 -2.13
N ARG A 377 -8.60 -28.27 -0.91
CA ARG A 377 -7.58 -28.37 0.14
C ARG A 377 -6.40 -29.24 -0.31
N TYR A 378 -5.19 -28.68 -0.29
CA TYR A 378 -3.96 -29.40 -0.62
C TYR A 378 -3.51 -30.29 0.54
N LYS A 379 -3.49 -31.61 0.30
CA LYS A 379 -3.24 -32.64 1.32
C LYS A 379 -2.01 -33.47 1.00
N TYR A 380 -0.85 -32.81 0.93
CA TYR A 380 0.42 -33.51 0.71
C TYR A 380 0.79 -34.51 1.81
N PHE A 381 0.89 -34.04 3.07
CA PHE A 381 1.17 -34.89 4.23
C PHE A 381 -0.10 -35.49 4.84
N ARG A 382 0.04 -36.52 5.67
CA ARG A 382 -1.07 -37.06 6.44
C ARG A 382 -1.59 -36.03 7.45
N MET A 383 -2.88 -35.75 7.36
CA MET A 383 -3.61 -34.97 8.35
C MET A 383 -4.49 -35.86 9.22
N ASN A 384 -4.17 -35.96 10.52
CA ASN A 384 -4.86 -36.77 11.52
C ASN A 384 -4.97 -38.27 11.15
N ASN A 385 -5.40 -39.12 12.08
CA ASN A 385 -5.56 -40.57 11.85
C ASN A 385 -6.77 -40.92 10.95
N SER A 386 -7.09 -40.09 9.96
CA SER A 386 -8.14 -40.36 8.98
C SER A 386 -7.75 -41.59 8.16
N ARG A 387 -8.45 -42.71 8.39
CA ARG A 387 -8.17 -44.01 7.75
C ARG A 387 -8.70 -44.11 6.30
N HIS A 388 -9.45 -43.10 5.83
CA HIS A 388 -10.29 -43.24 4.63
C HIS A 388 -9.67 -42.68 3.34
N SER A 389 -8.61 -41.88 3.42
CA SER A 389 -7.84 -41.47 2.23
C SER A 389 -6.36 -41.43 2.57
N LYS A 390 -5.52 -41.95 1.68
CA LYS A 390 -4.08 -41.73 1.77
C LYS A 390 -3.77 -40.29 1.29
N PRO A 391 -2.76 -39.65 1.89
CA PRO A 391 -2.24 -38.37 1.40
C PRO A 391 -1.25 -38.59 0.24
N TYR A 392 -0.95 -37.54 -0.51
CA TYR A 392 -0.07 -37.60 -1.69
C TYR A 392 1.33 -38.15 -1.37
N SER A 393 1.89 -37.80 -0.21
CA SER A 393 3.18 -38.29 0.29
C SER A 393 3.26 -39.81 0.40
N GLU A 394 2.20 -40.47 0.88
CA GLU A 394 2.17 -41.93 1.05
C GLU A 394 1.93 -42.68 -0.26
N GLU A 395 1.23 -42.02 -1.19
CA GLU A 395 0.99 -42.54 -2.54
C GLU A 395 2.15 -42.23 -3.49
N LYS A 396 3.10 -41.38 -3.08
CA LYS A 396 4.25 -40.92 -3.87
C LYS A 396 3.83 -40.28 -5.20
N ILE A 397 2.73 -39.54 -5.17
CA ILE A 397 2.21 -38.73 -6.28
C ILE A 397 2.03 -37.28 -5.80
N ASP A 398 1.56 -36.39 -6.67
CA ASP A 398 1.19 -35.02 -6.33
C ASP A 398 0.10 -34.51 -7.28
N GLU A 399 -0.38 -33.28 -7.07
CA GLU A 399 -1.23 -32.59 -8.05
C GLU A 399 -0.46 -32.34 -9.36
N SER A 400 -1.18 -32.35 -10.49
CA SER A 400 -0.59 -32.00 -11.78
C SER A 400 -0.43 -30.50 -11.92
N GLU A 401 0.66 -30.04 -12.53
CA GLU A 401 0.87 -28.63 -12.82
C GLU A 401 -0.09 -28.06 -13.87
N GLY A 402 -0.64 -28.88 -14.78
CA GLY A 402 -1.51 -28.40 -15.87
C GLY A 402 -3.01 -28.33 -15.55
N ASN A 403 -3.46 -29.14 -14.59
CA ASN A 403 -4.87 -29.26 -14.21
C ASN A 403 -5.10 -29.50 -12.70
N GLY A 404 -4.09 -29.25 -11.85
CA GLY A 404 -4.20 -29.23 -10.40
C GLY A 404 -4.94 -27.99 -9.88
N GLY A 405 -5.01 -27.85 -8.55
CA GLY A 405 -5.83 -26.82 -7.92
C GLY A 405 -5.46 -25.40 -8.35
N LEU A 406 -4.18 -25.04 -8.26
CA LEU A 406 -3.71 -23.70 -8.61
C LEU A 406 -3.84 -23.39 -10.10
N ALA A 407 -3.59 -24.37 -10.97
CA ALA A 407 -3.74 -24.20 -12.42
C ALA A 407 -5.21 -23.90 -12.79
N ASN A 408 -6.17 -24.57 -12.14
CA ASN A 408 -7.59 -24.34 -12.39
C ASN A 408 -8.07 -23.01 -11.79
N VAL A 409 -7.58 -22.63 -10.61
CA VAL A 409 -7.86 -21.31 -10.03
C VAL A 409 -7.30 -20.20 -10.89
N LEU A 410 -6.07 -20.31 -11.42
CA LEU A 410 -5.51 -19.29 -12.29
C LEU A 410 -6.34 -19.08 -13.57
N LYS A 411 -6.84 -20.16 -14.17
CA LYS A 411 -7.76 -20.07 -15.33
C LYS A 411 -9.01 -19.27 -14.98
N LEU A 412 -9.60 -19.52 -13.81
CA LEU A 412 -10.75 -18.75 -13.33
C LEU A 412 -10.39 -17.29 -13.02
N LEU A 413 -9.25 -17.03 -12.38
CA LEU A 413 -8.79 -15.66 -12.10
C LEU A 413 -8.57 -14.85 -13.38
N LYS A 414 -8.04 -15.47 -14.44
CA LYS A 414 -7.92 -14.87 -15.78
C LYS A 414 -9.28 -14.53 -16.37
N GLU A 415 -10.25 -15.46 -16.29
CA GLU A 415 -11.63 -15.24 -16.75
C GLU A 415 -12.30 -14.07 -16.01
N VAL A 416 -12.20 -14.06 -14.67
CA VAL A 416 -12.72 -12.98 -13.82
C VAL A 416 -12.09 -11.64 -14.18
N HIS A 417 -10.76 -11.59 -14.34
CA HIS A 417 -10.05 -10.37 -14.72
C HIS A 417 -10.49 -9.87 -16.10
N CYS A 418 -10.51 -10.75 -17.11
CA CYS A 418 -10.94 -10.41 -18.46
C CYS A 418 -12.35 -9.85 -18.49
N GLU A 419 -13.32 -10.50 -17.83
CA GLU A 419 -14.71 -10.05 -17.82
C GLU A 419 -14.94 -8.77 -16.98
N PHE A 420 -14.19 -8.59 -15.88
CA PHE A 420 -14.28 -7.38 -15.06
C PHE A 420 -13.86 -6.15 -15.85
N PHE A 421 -12.78 -6.26 -16.64
CA PHE A 421 -12.26 -5.17 -17.47
C PHE A 421 -12.86 -5.11 -18.88
N ARG A 422 -13.81 -5.98 -19.22
CA ARG A 422 -14.58 -5.91 -20.47
C ARG A 422 -15.68 -4.86 -20.37
N VAL A 423 -15.27 -3.60 -20.43
CA VAL A 423 -16.12 -2.41 -20.31
C VAL A 423 -15.88 -1.42 -21.45
N ALA A 424 -16.89 -0.61 -21.77
CA ALA A 424 -16.81 0.41 -22.81
C ALA A 424 -16.17 1.72 -22.32
N ASP A 425 -16.35 2.09 -21.05
CA ASP A 425 -15.81 3.30 -20.46
C ASP A 425 -15.51 3.19 -18.94
N GLU A 426 -14.93 4.24 -18.37
CA GLU A 426 -14.53 4.29 -16.95
C GLU A 426 -15.73 4.32 -15.98
N LYS A 427 -16.89 4.87 -16.36
CA LYS A 427 -18.08 4.88 -15.49
C LYS A 427 -18.65 3.48 -15.36
N GLU A 428 -18.62 2.70 -16.42
CA GLU A 428 -18.99 1.30 -16.37
C GLU A 428 -18.04 0.52 -15.44
N LEU A 429 -16.72 0.76 -15.52
CA LEU A 429 -15.74 0.15 -14.62
C LEU A 429 -15.99 0.47 -13.14
N GLU A 430 -16.46 1.69 -12.84
CA GLU A 430 -16.83 2.09 -11.48
C GLU A 430 -18.03 1.32 -10.92
N SER A 431 -18.92 0.85 -11.80
CA SER A 431 -20.09 0.05 -11.41
C SER A 431 -19.82 -1.45 -11.30
N LYS A 432 -18.68 -1.94 -11.81
CA LYS A 432 -18.32 -3.37 -11.77
C LYS A 432 -18.02 -3.85 -10.35
N ASP A 433 -18.48 -5.06 -10.07
CA ASP A 433 -18.31 -5.74 -8.79
C ASP A 433 -17.97 -7.23 -9.02
N VAL A 434 -16.78 -7.64 -8.58
CA VAL A 434 -16.30 -9.02 -8.71
C VAL A 434 -17.23 -10.03 -8.04
N ARG A 435 -17.97 -9.64 -7.00
CA ARG A 435 -18.88 -10.53 -6.26
C ARG A 435 -20.07 -10.97 -7.11
N LEU A 436 -20.55 -10.07 -7.97
CA LEU A 436 -21.62 -10.38 -8.92
C LEU A 436 -21.08 -11.23 -10.07
N LEU A 437 -19.88 -10.90 -10.55
CA LEU A 437 -19.23 -11.63 -11.63
C LEU A 437 -18.91 -13.09 -11.25
N LEU A 438 -18.40 -13.32 -10.05
CA LEU A 438 -18.12 -14.68 -9.56
C LEU A 438 -19.39 -15.53 -9.51
N GLN A 439 -20.51 -14.96 -9.05
CA GLN A 439 -21.81 -15.65 -9.03
C GLN A 439 -22.29 -16.01 -10.44
N GLU A 440 -22.12 -15.10 -11.41
CA GLU A 440 -22.49 -15.34 -12.80
C GLU A 440 -21.64 -16.45 -13.44
N ILE A 441 -20.32 -16.42 -13.23
CA ILE A 441 -19.41 -17.46 -13.74
C ILE A 441 -19.74 -18.82 -13.12
N GLU A 442 -19.97 -18.87 -11.80
CA GLU A 442 -20.34 -20.11 -11.11
C GLU A 442 -21.65 -20.68 -11.66
N PHE A 443 -22.68 -19.84 -11.83
CA PHE A 443 -23.96 -20.24 -12.43
C PHE A 443 -23.79 -20.80 -13.85
N ASN A 444 -23.00 -20.14 -14.69
CA ASN A 444 -22.75 -20.57 -16.07
C ASN A 444 -21.98 -21.90 -16.14
N ARG A 445 -21.05 -22.15 -15.22
CA ARG A 445 -20.29 -23.41 -15.14
C ARG A 445 -21.18 -24.57 -14.73
N ILE A 446 -22.03 -24.39 -13.72
CA ILE A 446 -22.99 -25.41 -13.28
C ILE A 446 -23.93 -25.79 -14.44
N ASN A 447 -24.49 -24.81 -15.15
CA ASN A 447 -25.40 -25.09 -16.25
C ASN A 447 -24.72 -25.84 -17.41
N LYS A 448 -23.47 -25.49 -17.76
CA LYS A 448 -22.72 -26.23 -18.79
C LYS A 448 -22.53 -27.71 -18.43
N GLU A 449 -22.28 -28.04 -17.16
CA GLU A 449 -22.18 -29.44 -16.72
C GLU A 449 -23.52 -30.19 -16.79
N TYR A 450 -24.64 -29.51 -16.54
CA TYR A 450 -25.99 -30.09 -16.67
C TYR A 450 -26.43 -30.33 -18.12
N PHE A 451 -25.94 -29.56 -19.09
CA PHE A 451 -26.27 -29.76 -20.51
C PHE A 451 -25.37 -30.76 -21.24
N ILE A 452 -24.24 -31.16 -20.63
CA ILE A 452 -23.29 -32.14 -21.19
C ILE A 452 -23.54 -33.56 -20.63
N ARG A 453 -24.34 -33.69 -19.57
CA ARG A 453 -24.87 -34.96 -19.06
C ARG A 453 -26.26 -35.21 -19.59
#